data_AF-A0A930IYG9-F1
#
_entry.id   AF-A0A930IYG9-F1
#
_cell.length_a   1.000
_cell.length_b   1.000
_cell.length_c   1.000
_cell.angle_alpha   90.00
_cell.angle_beta   90.00
_cell.angle_gamma   90.00
#
_symmetry.space_group_name_H-M   'P 1'
#
loop_
_entity.id
_entity.type
_entity.pdbx_description
1 polymer ?
#
loop_
_entity_poly.entity_id
_entity_poly.type
_entity_poly.pdbx_seq_one_letter_code
_entity_poly.pdbx_strand_id
1 'polypeptide(L)'
;MIKTEDIKRLLDRYYDGMTTEEEEKALHTYFNGSDIDANLKEERIFFTALQSSECPTPAGMEERLSRQISQWNTLEVTNRRTIRHINLRWVVGIAASLLLLFATGAIVYQNENKSPQTEQDTY
;
A
#
# COMPACT_ATOMS: atom_id res chain seq x y z
N MET A 1 36.52 -9.93 -26.99
CA MET A 1 37.14 -9.80 -25.66
C MET A 1 36.55 -8.56 -25.03
N ILE A 2 35.85 -8.70 -23.91
CA ILE A 2 35.26 -7.55 -23.21
C ILE A 2 36.42 -6.71 -22.65
N LYS A 3 36.37 -5.39 -22.79
CA LYS A 3 37.43 -4.50 -22.29
C LYS A 3 37.31 -4.39 -20.77
N THR A 4 38.45 -4.33 -20.08
CA THR A 4 38.51 -4.18 -18.60
C THR A 4 37.71 -2.96 -18.11
N GLU A 5 37.72 -1.86 -18.86
CA GLU A 5 36.98 -0.64 -18.52
C GLU A 5 35.45 -0.83 -18.58
N ASP A 6 34.96 -1.63 -19.53
CA ASP A 6 33.52 -1.91 -19.66
C ASP A 6 33.05 -2.74 -18.47
N ILE A 7 33.87 -3.69 -17.97
CA ILE A 7 33.57 -4.47 -16.77
C ILE A 7 33.54 -3.58 -15.53
N LYS A 8 34.49 -2.65 -15.37
CA LYS A 8 34.50 -1.71 -14.23
C LYS A 8 33.23 -0.87 -14.16
N ARG A 9 32.87 -0.24 -15.27
CA ARG A 9 31.62 0.55 -15.35
C ARG A 9 30.39 -0.30 -15.05
N LEU A 10 30.40 -1.55 -15.48
CA LEU A 10 29.31 -2.48 -15.22
C LEU A 10 29.25 -2.88 -13.75
N LEU A 11 30.40 -3.02 -13.10
CA LEU A 11 30.52 -3.28 -11.66
C LEU A 11 29.98 -2.13 -10.81
N ASP A 12 30.33 -0.89 -11.16
CA ASP A 12 29.83 0.30 -10.47
C ASP A 12 28.30 0.35 -10.53
N ARG A 13 27.73 0.16 -11.72
CA ARG A 13 26.27 0.07 -11.90
C ARG A 13 25.63 -1.10 -11.17
N TYR A 14 26.34 -2.22 -11.06
CA TYR A 14 25.87 -3.39 -10.33
C TYR A 14 25.73 -3.07 -8.84
N TYR A 15 26.72 -2.40 -8.25
CA TYR A 15 26.66 -1.95 -6.85
C TYR A 15 25.59 -0.89 -6.61
N ASP A 16 25.29 -0.06 -7.61
CA ASP A 16 24.16 0.88 -7.56
C ASP A 16 22.79 0.21 -7.79
N GLY A 17 22.73 -1.08 -8.11
CA GLY A 17 21.48 -1.81 -8.40
C GLY A 17 20.82 -1.40 -9.72
N MET A 18 21.61 -0.92 -10.68
CA MET A 18 21.16 -0.34 -11.96
C MET A 18 21.47 -1.23 -13.16
N THR A 19 21.75 -2.53 -12.95
CA THR A 19 22.06 -3.51 -13.99
C THR A 19 20.83 -4.30 -14.43
N THR A 20 20.88 -4.82 -15.65
CA THR A 20 19.91 -5.80 -16.16
C THR A 20 20.38 -7.24 -15.91
N GLU A 21 19.46 -8.20 -15.99
CA GLU A 21 19.79 -9.63 -15.84
C GLU A 21 20.86 -10.11 -16.85
N GLU A 22 20.81 -9.60 -18.09
CA GLU A 22 21.79 -9.93 -19.13
C GLU A 22 23.20 -9.42 -18.78
N GLU A 23 23.27 -8.20 -18.23
CA GLU A 23 24.49 -7.56 -17.78
C GLU A 23 25.10 -8.28 -16.57
N GLU A 24 24.27 -8.66 -15.61
CA GLU A 24 24.68 -9.45 -14.44
C GLU A 24 25.23 -10.80 -14.87
N LYS A 25 24.55 -11.49 -15.79
CA LYS A 25 25.05 -12.76 -16.35
C LYS A 25 26.41 -12.61 -17.04
N ALA A 26 26.65 -11.46 -17.69
CA ALA A 26 27.96 -11.15 -18.27
C ALA A 26 29.03 -10.96 -17.18
N LEU A 27 28.74 -10.24 -16.09
CA LEU A 27 29.63 -10.11 -14.93
C LEU A 27 29.94 -11.48 -14.30
N HIS A 28 28.92 -12.30 -14.08
CA HIS A 28 29.09 -13.67 -13.58
C HIS A 28 30.01 -14.50 -14.48
N THR A 29 29.80 -14.45 -15.79
CA THR A 29 30.62 -15.19 -16.76
C THR A 29 32.07 -14.71 -16.74
N TYR A 30 32.28 -13.39 -16.65
CA TYR A 30 33.61 -12.79 -16.58
C TYR A 30 34.37 -13.21 -15.31
N PHE A 31 33.76 -13.06 -14.14
CA PHE A 31 34.41 -13.36 -12.85
C PHE A 31 34.52 -14.85 -12.53
N ASN A 32 33.73 -15.71 -13.19
CA ASN A 32 33.93 -17.16 -13.13
C ASN A 32 35.00 -17.68 -14.10
N GLY A 33 35.51 -16.83 -14.99
CA GLY A 33 36.60 -17.16 -15.90
C GLY A 33 37.95 -17.39 -15.21
N SER A 34 38.89 -17.94 -15.97
CA SER A 34 40.28 -18.20 -15.53
C SER A 34 41.23 -17.03 -15.78
N ASP A 35 40.96 -16.19 -16.79
CA ASP A 35 41.81 -15.07 -17.21
C ASP A 35 41.15 -13.73 -16.85
N ILE A 36 41.43 -13.26 -15.63
CA ILE A 36 40.90 -12.00 -15.09
C ILE A 36 42.06 -11.02 -14.93
N ASP A 37 41.81 -9.78 -15.33
CA ASP A 37 42.75 -8.67 -15.19
C ASP A 37 43.24 -8.55 -13.74
N ALA A 38 44.54 -8.27 -13.56
CA ALA A 38 45.13 -8.16 -12.23
C ALA A 38 44.42 -7.12 -11.34
N ASN A 39 43.91 -6.04 -11.94
CA ASN A 39 43.21 -4.97 -11.23
C ASN A 39 41.77 -5.35 -10.80
N LEU A 40 41.23 -6.46 -11.30
CA LEU A 40 39.87 -6.93 -11.00
C LEU A 40 39.86 -8.20 -10.13
N LYS A 41 41.03 -8.68 -9.70
CA LYS A 41 41.12 -9.86 -8.84
C LYS A 41 40.55 -9.62 -7.44
N GLU A 42 40.72 -8.42 -6.91
CA GLU A 42 40.12 -8.04 -5.61
C GLU A 42 38.61 -7.94 -5.73
N GLU A 43 38.12 -7.29 -6.79
CA GLU A 43 36.69 -7.18 -7.10
C GLU A 43 36.03 -8.55 -7.25
N ARG A 44 36.73 -9.52 -7.84
CA ARG A 44 36.25 -10.91 -7.93
C ARG A 44 35.90 -11.49 -6.56
N ILE A 45 36.79 -11.31 -5.58
CA ILE A 45 36.60 -11.88 -4.24
C ILE A 45 35.33 -11.31 -3.61
N PHE A 46 35.17 -9.98 -3.70
CA PHE A 46 34.00 -9.30 -3.16
C PHE A 46 32.71 -9.67 -3.90
N PHE A 47 32.74 -9.65 -5.24
CA PHE A 47 31.61 -10.03 -6.08
C PHE A 47 31.16 -11.48 -5.83
N THR A 48 32.09 -12.44 -5.72
CA THR A 48 31.75 -13.84 -5.40
C THR A 48 31.20 -13.99 -3.98
N ALA A 49 31.69 -13.21 -3.01
CA ALA A 49 31.15 -13.22 -1.65
C ALA A 49 29.68 -12.75 -1.62
N LEU A 50 29.32 -11.74 -2.43
CA LEU A 50 27.93 -11.27 -2.56
C LEU A 50 27.00 -12.30 -3.21
N GLN A 51 27.52 -13.13 -4.11
CA GLN A 51 26.74 -14.21 -4.73
C GLN A 51 26.47 -15.37 -3.80
N SER A 52 27.30 -15.54 -2.76
CA SER A 52 27.25 -16.70 -1.87
C SER A 52 26.00 -16.62 -0.99
N SER A 53 24.90 -17.16 -1.51
CA SER A 53 23.57 -17.10 -0.89
C SER A 53 22.95 -18.50 -0.75
N GLU A 54 23.72 -19.49 -0.34
CA GLU A 54 23.13 -20.58 0.44
C GLU A 54 23.12 -20.16 1.92
N CYS A 55 22.44 -19.05 2.22
CA CYS A 55 22.10 -18.73 3.59
C CYS A 55 20.90 -19.63 3.94
N PRO A 56 21.05 -20.61 4.83
CA PRO A 56 19.95 -21.49 5.18
C PRO A 56 18.83 -20.64 5.78
N THR A 57 17.68 -20.64 5.10
CA THR A 57 16.48 -19.97 5.60
C THR A 57 16.18 -20.49 7.02
N PRO A 58 16.13 -19.62 8.05
CA PRO A 58 15.81 -20.04 9.41
C PRO A 58 14.47 -20.78 9.47
N ALA A 59 14.41 -21.84 10.27
CA ALA A 59 13.19 -22.62 10.45
C ALA A 59 12.00 -21.73 10.85
N GLY A 60 10.86 -21.92 10.19
CA GLY A 60 9.63 -21.15 10.45
C GLY A 60 9.64 -19.71 9.95
N MET A 61 10.65 -19.28 9.16
CA MET A 61 10.67 -17.92 8.58
C MET A 61 9.49 -17.67 7.65
N GLU A 62 9.16 -18.64 6.80
CA GLU A 62 8.02 -18.53 5.88
C GLU A 62 6.69 -18.38 6.63
N GLU A 63 6.45 -19.21 7.64
CA GLU A 63 5.25 -19.12 8.49
C GLU A 63 5.14 -17.75 9.18
N ARG A 64 6.26 -17.23 9.72
CA ARG A 64 6.31 -15.90 10.36
C ARG A 64 5.97 -14.79 9.37
N LEU A 65 6.50 -14.84 8.15
CA LEU A 65 6.21 -13.88 7.10
C LEU A 65 4.74 -13.95 6.67
N SER A 66 4.20 -15.13 6.42
CA SER A 66 2.78 -15.34 6.10
C SER A 66 1.86 -14.82 7.20
N ARG A 67 2.23 -15.04 8.46
CA ARG A 67 1.49 -14.50 9.62
C ARG A 67 1.53 -12.99 9.66
N GLN A 68 2.66 -12.34 9.36
CA GLN A 68 2.71 -10.88 9.29
C GLN A 68 1.84 -10.34 8.16
N ILE A 69 1.93 -10.89 6.95
CA ILE A 69 1.09 -10.48 5.81
C ILE A 69 -0.39 -10.60 6.14
N SER A 70 -0.78 -11.73 6.74
CA SER A 70 -2.17 -11.98 7.13
C SER A 70 -2.69 -10.97 8.16
N GLN A 71 -1.86 -10.59 9.14
CA GLN A 71 -2.20 -9.55 10.13
C GLN A 71 -2.42 -8.19 9.47
N TRP A 72 -1.54 -7.79 8.54
CA TRP A 72 -1.71 -6.54 7.80
C TRP A 72 -3.03 -6.53 7.00
N ASN A 73 -3.35 -7.62 6.31
CA ASN A 73 -4.63 -7.76 5.60
C ASN A 73 -5.84 -7.70 6.53
N THR A 74 -5.77 -8.32 7.72
CA THR A 74 -6.88 -8.27 8.69
C THR A 74 -7.07 -6.87 9.27
N LEU A 75 -5.98 -6.14 9.54
CA LEU A 75 -6.05 -4.75 10.01
C LEU A 75 -6.66 -3.83 8.94
N GLU A 76 -6.31 -3.99 7.67
CA GLU A 76 -6.89 -3.18 6.60
C GLU A 76 -8.40 -3.40 6.45
N VAL A 77 -8.84 -4.67 6.49
CA VAL A 77 -10.27 -5.01 6.35
C VAL A 77 -11.09 -4.53 7.54
N THR A 78 -10.57 -4.69 8.77
CA THR A 78 -11.28 -4.28 10.00
C THR A 78 -11.37 -2.76 10.14
N ASN A 79 -10.31 -2.03 9.78
CA ASN A 79 -10.30 -0.57 9.80
C ASN A 79 -11.32 0.02 8.81
N ARG A 80 -11.38 -0.50 7.57
CA ARG A 80 -12.38 -0.08 6.57
C ARG A 80 -13.82 -0.27 7.05
N ARG A 81 -14.12 -1.40 7.71
CA ARG A 81 -15.47 -1.67 8.26
C ARG A 81 -15.82 -0.69 9.38
N THR A 82 -14.90 -0.48 10.32
CA THR A 82 -15.11 0.40 11.48
C THR A 82 -15.36 1.86 11.05
N ILE A 83 -14.54 2.37 10.13
CA ILE A 83 -14.71 3.72 9.55
C ILE A 83 -16.07 3.87 8.86
N ARG A 84 -16.51 2.85 8.09
CA ARG A 84 -17.82 2.87 7.42
C ARG A 84 -18.98 2.92 8.42
N HIS A 85 -18.93 2.16 9.51
CA HIS A 85 -19.98 2.18 10.54
C HIS A 85 -20.05 3.51 11.30
N ILE A 86 -18.90 4.13 11.60
CA ILE A 86 -18.84 5.43 12.26
C ILE A 86 -19.45 6.52 11.37
N ASN A 87 -19.07 6.56 10.08
CA ASN A 87 -19.62 7.53 9.14
C ASN A 87 -21.13 7.35 8.93
N LEU A 88 -21.61 6.11 8.83
CA LEU A 88 -23.05 5.86 8.63
C LEU A 88 -23.89 6.31 9.83
N ARG A 89 -23.40 6.12 11.07
CA ARG A 89 -24.13 6.55 12.27
C ARG A 89 -24.25 8.07 12.38
N TRP A 90 -23.22 8.82 11.96
CA TRP A 90 -23.26 10.28 11.90
C TRP A 90 -24.20 10.79 10.80
N VAL A 91 -24.14 10.21 9.60
CA VAL A 91 -25.01 10.60 8.48
C VAL A 91 -26.48 10.34 8.79
N VAL A 92 -26.81 9.19 9.40
CA VAL A 92 -28.19 8.88 9.84
C VAL A 92 -28.67 9.88 10.90
N GLY A 93 -27.80 10.30 11.82
CA GLY A 93 -28.13 11.33 12.80
C GLY A 93 -28.48 12.68 12.16
N ILE A 94 -27.68 13.14 11.19
CA ILE A 94 -27.94 14.38 10.44
C ILE A 94 -29.26 14.27 9.65
N ALA A 95 -29.48 13.16 8.95
CA ALA A 95 -30.70 12.93 8.18
C ALA A 95 -31.96 12.91 9.07
N ALA A 96 -31.90 12.25 10.23
CA ALA A 96 -33.01 12.21 11.19
C ALA A 96 -33.34 13.61 11.74
N SER A 97 -32.33 14.44 12.03
CA SER A 97 -32.54 15.82 12.46
C SER A 97 -33.23 16.65 11.38
N LEU A 98 -32.81 16.53 10.13
CA LEU A 98 -33.44 17.22 9.01
C LEU A 98 -34.90 16.76 8.81
N LEU A 99 -35.16 15.45 8.88
CA LEU A 99 -36.53 14.92 8.80
C LEU A 99 -37.42 15.45 9.92
N LEU A 100 -36.89 15.59 11.14
CA LEU A 100 -37.63 16.13 12.27
C LEU A 100 -37.96 17.61 12.05
N LEU A 101 -37.03 18.40 11.51
CA LEU A 101 -37.27 19.80 11.12
C LEU A 101 -38.33 19.92 10.01
N PHE A 102 -38.25 19.08 8.97
CA PHE A 102 -39.25 19.08 7.90
C PHE A 102 -40.62 18.63 8.38
N ALA A 103 -40.69 17.58 9.22
CA ALA A 103 -41.95 17.07 9.76
C ALA A 103 -42.62 18.10 10.67
N THR A 104 -41.87 18.70 11.59
CA THR A 104 -42.40 19.74 12.48
C THR A 104 -42.85 20.97 11.69
N GLY A 105 -42.06 21.43 10.72
CA GLY A 105 -42.45 22.53 9.83
C GLY A 105 -43.72 22.23 9.02
N ALA A 106 -43.84 21.03 8.46
CA ALA A 106 -45.02 20.62 7.70
C ALA A 106 -46.29 20.53 8.57
N ILE A 107 -46.18 20.08 9.82
CA ILE A 107 -47.29 20.03 10.77
C ILE A 107 -47.77 21.45 11.11
N VAL A 108 -46.85 22.37 11.42
CA VAL A 108 -47.18 23.77 11.74
C VAL A 108 -47.83 24.46 10.54
N TYR A 109 -47.26 24.30 9.35
CA TYR A 109 -47.81 24.86 8.12
C TYR A 109 -49.23 24.35 7.80
N GLN A 110 -49.49 23.06 8.01
CA GLN A 110 -50.84 22.51 7.86
C GLN A 110 -51.82 23.03 8.92
N ASN A 111 -51.34 23.32 10.14
CA ASN A 111 -52.17 23.82 11.22
C ASN A 111 -52.55 25.30 11.03
N GLU A 112 -51.63 26.14 10.57
CA GLU A 112 -51.91 27.55 10.24
C GLU A 112 -52.94 27.66 9.10
N ASN A 113 -52.81 26.80 8.10
CA ASN A 113 -53.75 26.70 6.97
C ASN A 113 -55.12 26.08 7.35
N LYS A 114 -55.29 25.63 8.60
CA LYS A 114 -56.54 25.07 9.15
C LYS A 114 -57.17 25.95 10.25
N SER A 115 -56.91 27.26 10.25
CA SER A 115 -57.62 28.17 11.14
C SER A 115 -59.14 28.11 10.88
N PRO A 116 -59.99 27.93 11.91
CA PRO A 116 -61.43 27.73 11.74
C PRO A 116 -62.12 29.01 11.26
N GLN A 117 -63.07 28.85 10.33
CA GLN A 117 -64.00 29.93 9.98
C GLN A 117 -64.70 30.38 11.26
N THR A 118 -64.54 31.66 11.57
CA THR A 118 -65.21 32.38 12.64
C THR A 118 -66.71 32.11 12.54
N GLU A 119 -67.29 31.46 13.55
CA GLU A 119 -68.72 31.57 13.83
C GLU A 119 -69.01 33.07 14.07
N GLN A 120 -69.56 33.73 13.06
CA GLN A 120 -70.18 35.04 13.23
C GLN A 120 -71.64 34.80 13.61
N ASP A 121 -71.88 34.76 14.92
CA ASP A 121 -73.20 35.03 15.48
C ASP A 121 -73.62 36.46 15.10
N THR A 122 -74.69 36.61 14.31
CA THR A 122 -75.53 37.83 14.33
C THR A 122 -76.95 37.48 13.82
N TYR A 123 -77.90 37.58 14.76
CA TYR A 123 -79.38 37.69 14.73
C TYR A 123 -80.17 37.45 13.43
#